data_AF-A0A447T9P1-F1
#
_entry.id   AF-A0A447T9P1-F1
#
_cell.length_a   1.000
_cell.length_b   1.000
_cell.length_c   1.000
_cell.angle_alpha   90.00
_cell.angle_beta   90.00
_cell.angle_gamma   90.00
#
_symmetry.space_group_name_H-M   'P 1'
#
loop_
_entity.id
_entity.type
_entity.pdbx_description
1 polymer ?
#
loop_
_entity_poly.entity_id
_entity_poly.type
_entity_poly.pdbx_seq_one_letter_code
_entity_poly.pdbx_strand_id
1 'polypeptide(L)'
;MTLSSSGVLAGDAVNFADTSATFANKNVGNGKTVTVTGITASGSDAGNYTLNNDTAITSASITPRTLAVSATGQNKIYDGTVNDAVTLASSGALPGDIVNISAAGASFLDKNVGKDKIVTVAGISASGPTPAITRSPIA
;
A
#
# COMPACT_ATOMS: atom_id res chain seq x y z
N MET A 1 -18.30 -2.72 -1.81
CA MET A 1 -18.73 -4.12 -1.95
C MET A 1 -20.25 -4.10 -2.01
N THR A 2 -20.87 -4.89 -2.89
CA THR A 2 -22.33 -4.92 -3.04
C THR A 2 -22.79 -6.34 -2.81
N LEU A 3 -23.66 -6.55 -1.82
CA LEU A 3 -24.33 -7.84 -1.59
C LEU A 3 -25.56 -7.91 -2.49
N SER A 4 -25.73 -9.02 -3.20
CA SER A 4 -26.88 -9.23 -4.07
C SER A 4 -27.24 -10.71 -4.12
N SER A 5 -28.51 -11.01 -4.42
CA SER A 5 -29.02 -12.35 -4.61
C SER A 5 -29.75 -12.42 -5.95
N SER A 6 -29.52 -13.49 -6.71
CA SER A 6 -30.26 -13.79 -7.94
C SER A 6 -31.65 -14.37 -7.68
N GLY A 7 -31.98 -14.68 -6.42
CA GLY A 7 -33.26 -15.27 -6.04
C GLY A 7 -34.35 -14.25 -5.70
N VAL A 8 -34.00 -12.97 -5.54
CA VAL A 8 -34.98 -11.91 -5.26
C VAL A 8 -35.74 -11.59 -6.54
N LEU A 9 -37.07 -11.65 -6.50
CA LEU A 9 -37.94 -11.38 -7.64
C LEU A 9 -37.97 -9.88 -7.97
N ALA A 10 -38.13 -9.57 -9.26
CA ALA A 10 -38.19 -8.18 -9.72
C ALA A 10 -39.42 -7.47 -9.13
N GLY A 11 -39.19 -6.35 -8.44
CA GLY A 11 -40.22 -5.58 -7.76
C GLY A 11 -40.20 -5.74 -6.23
N ASP A 12 -39.54 -6.78 -5.71
CA ASP A 12 -39.43 -7.01 -4.27
C ASP A 12 -38.33 -6.13 -3.67
N ALA A 13 -38.64 -5.51 -2.54
CA ALA A 13 -37.68 -4.71 -1.78
C ALA A 13 -36.99 -5.57 -0.72
N VAL A 14 -35.82 -6.10 -1.09
CA VAL A 14 -34.90 -6.84 -0.21
C VAL A 14 -33.53 -6.18 -0.22
N ASN A 15 -33.04 -5.83 0.97
CA ASN A 15 -31.75 -5.20 1.20
C ASN A 15 -30.86 -6.15 1.99
N PHE A 16 -29.61 -6.29 1.54
CA PHE A 16 -28.59 -7.10 2.20
C PHE A 16 -27.56 -6.22 2.89
N ALA A 17 -27.18 -6.60 4.10
CA ALA A 17 -26.11 -5.96 4.87
C ALA A 17 -25.21 -7.05 5.48
N ASP A 18 -23.97 -6.70 5.82
CA ASP A 18 -23.04 -7.53 6.56
C ASP A 18 -22.52 -6.81 7.81
N THR A 19 -22.01 -7.56 8.77
CA THR A 19 -21.36 -7.01 9.96
C THR A 19 -19.87 -6.81 9.75
N SER A 20 -19.24 -7.62 8.89
CA SER A 20 -17.80 -7.56 8.66
C SER A 20 -17.39 -8.15 7.31
N ALA A 21 -16.34 -7.58 6.72
CA ALA A 21 -15.64 -8.09 5.56
C ALA A 21 -14.11 -7.94 5.74
N THR A 22 -13.37 -9.05 5.83
CA THR A 22 -11.95 -9.04 6.22
C THR A 22 -11.06 -9.81 5.25
N PHE A 23 -9.85 -9.29 5.01
CA PHE A 23 -8.82 -10.02 4.29
C PHE A 23 -8.18 -11.10 5.17
N ALA A 24 -7.82 -12.24 4.57
CA ALA A 24 -7.09 -13.31 5.26
C ALA A 24 -5.74 -12.86 5.85
N ASN A 25 -5.11 -11.87 5.20
CA ASN A 25 -3.96 -11.15 5.75
C ASN A 25 -3.83 -9.77 5.12
N LYS A 26 -3.09 -8.91 5.81
CA LYS A 26 -2.79 -7.52 5.46
C LYS A 26 -1.77 -7.32 4.33
N ASN A 27 -1.17 -8.40 3.82
CA ASN A 27 -0.04 -8.25 2.90
C ASN A 27 -0.55 -7.84 1.51
N VAL A 28 0.21 -6.96 0.86
CA VAL A 28 -0.01 -6.52 -0.52
C VAL A 28 -0.18 -7.74 -1.44
N GLY A 29 -1.13 -7.63 -2.37
CA GLY A 29 -1.40 -8.68 -3.33
C GLY A 29 -2.73 -8.46 -4.04
N ASN A 30 -2.86 -9.09 -5.20
CA ASN A 30 -4.07 -9.07 -6.01
C ASN A 30 -4.94 -10.30 -5.74
N GLY A 31 -6.25 -10.19 -5.95
CA GLY A 31 -7.17 -11.33 -5.87
C GLY A 31 -7.18 -12.01 -4.50
N LYS A 32 -6.93 -11.25 -3.44
CA LYS A 32 -6.87 -11.76 -2.07
C LYS A 32 -8.27 -12.09 -1.59
N THR A 33 -8.40 -13.24 -0.96
CA THR A 33 -9.64 -13.69 -0.32
C THR A 33 -10.10 -12.69 0.73
N VAL A 34 -11.38 -12.32 0.63
CA VAL A 34 -12.12 -11.56 1.62
C VAL A 34 -13.26 -12.44 2.13
N THR A 35 -13.31 -12.63 3.45
CA THR A 35 -14.38 -13.35 4.14
C THR A 35 -15.38 -12.36 4.69
N VAL A 36 -16.66 -12.57 4.35
CA VAL A 36 -17.79 -11.73 4.75
C VAL A 36 -18.63 -12.51 5.73
N THR A 37 -19.04 -11.88 6.84
CA THR A 37 -19.81 -12.52 7.90
C THR A 37 -20.95 -11.64 8.40
N GLY A 38 -21.97 -12.28 8.98
CA GLY A 38 -23.13 -11.59 9.54
C GLY A 38 -24.05 -11.03 8.46
N ILE A 39 -24.17 -11.71 7.32
CA ILE A 39 -25.08 -11.29 6.25
C ILE A 39 -26.52 -11.38 6.79
N THR A 40 -27.26 -10.29 6.63
CA THR A 40 -28.66 -10.17 7.00
C THR A 40 -29.49 -9.66 5.82
N ALA A 41 -30.77 -10.03 5.80
CA ALA A 41 -31.75 -9.52 4.85
C ALA A 41 -32.78 -8.65 5.60
N SER A 42 -33.15 -7.53 4.99
CA SER A 42 -34.14 -6.58 5.51
C SER A 42 -34.95 -5.98 4.35
N GLY A 43 -36.01 -5.23 4.64
CA GLY A 43 -36.91 -4.67 3.62
C GLY A 43 -38.35 -5.20 3.76
N SER A 44 -39.29 -4.61 3.02
CA SER A 44 -40.71 -4.95 3.11
C SER A 44 -41.00 -6.40 2.71
N ASP A 45 -40.23 -6.91 1.76
CA ASP A 45 -40.47 -8.22 1.16
C ASP A 45 -39.47 -9.28 1.66
N ALA A 46 -38.55 -8.92 2.55
CA ALA A 46 -37.50 -9.81 3.04
C ALA A 46 -38.05 -11.05 3.77
N GLY A 47 -39.20 -10.93 4.44
CA GLY A 47 -39.87 -12.05 5.12
C GLY A 47 -40.38 -13.15 4.17
N ASN A 48 -40.46 -12.88 2.86
CA ASN A 48 -40.85 -13.86 1.84
C ASN A 48 -39.71 -14.79 1.42
N TYR A 49 -38.48 -14.52 1.89
CA TYR A 49 -37.27 -15.23 1.49
C TYR A 49 -36.58 -15.85 2.70
N THR A 50 -35.90 -16.98 2.48
CA THR A 50 -34.99 -17.57 3.45
C THR A 50 -33.55 -17.29 3.07
N LEU A 51 -32.75 -16.77 4.01
CA LEU A 51 -31.32 -16.62 3.81
C LEU A 51 -30.61 -17.94 4.12
N ASN A 52 -30.04 -18.58 3.09
CA ASN A 52 -29.39 -19.89 3.24
C ASN A 52 -28.03 -19.82 3.95
N ASN A 53 -27.34 -18.69 3.85
CA ASN A 53 -26.01 -18.49 4.42
C ASN A 53 -25.87 -17.04 4.90
N ASP A 54 -25.26 -16.86 6.06
CA ASP A 54 -24.90 -15.57 6.66
C ASP A 54 -23.44 -15.17 6.36
N THR A 55 -22.80 -15.88 5.44
CA THR A 55 -21.39 -15.69 5.05
C THR A 55 -21.21 -15.73 3.54
N ALA A 56 -20.17 -15.05 3.04
CA ALA A 56 -19.77 -15.08 1.64
C ALA A 56 -18.25 -14.98 1.50
N ILE A 57 -17.73 -15.46 0.37
CA ILE A 57 -16.31 -15.30 0.00
C ILE A 57 -16.24 -14.48 -1.27
N THR A 58 -15.38 -13.47 -1.27
CA THR A 58 -15.09 -12.66 -2.45
C THR A 58 -13.59 -12.40 -2.55
N SER A 59 -13.16 -11.62 -3.55
CA SER A 59 -11.78 -11.23 -3.72
C SER A 59 -11.63 -9.72 -3.90
N ALA A 60 -10.54 -9.18 -3.37
CA ALA A 60 -10.12 -7.80 -3.56
C ALA A 60 -8.59 -7.70 -3.55
N SER A 61 -8.05 -6.54 -3.89
CA SER A 61 -6.60 -6.31 -3.89
C SER A 61 -6.18 -5.39 -2.76
N ILE A 62 -5.02 -5.64 -2.15
CA ILE A 62 -4.31 -4.67 -1.31
C ILE A 62 -3.16 -4.12 -2.15
N THR A 63 -3.21 -2.83 -2.46
CA THR A 63 -2.20 -2.16 -3.29
C THR A 63 -0.97 -1.77 -2.48
N PRO A 64 0.24 -1.84 -3.07
CA PRO A 64 1.44 -1.33 -2.41
C PRO A 64 1.33 0.17 -2.14
N ARG A 65 1.94 0.62 -1.04
CA ARG A 65 2.13 2.04 -0.76
C ARG A 65 3.38 2.52 -1.48
N THR A 66 3.28 3.68 -2.11
CA THR A 66 4.42 4.29 -2.81
C THR A 66 5.38 4.91 -1.80
N LEU A 67 6.67 4.57 -1.90
CA LEU A 67 7.76 5.24 -1.22
C LEU A 67 8.48 6.15 -2.22
N ALA A 68 8.69 7.40 -1.85
CA ALA A 68 9.51 8.32 -2.63
C ALA A 68 10.89 8.43 -1.99
N VAL A 69 11.93 8.39 -2.81
CA VAL A 69 13.32 8.58 -2.39
C VAL A 69 13.85 9.85 -3.04
N SER A 70 14.53 10.68 -2.25
CA SER A 70 15.25 11.86 -2.74
C SER A 70 16.71 11.80 -2.32
N ALA A 71 17.55 12.42 -3.15
CA ALA A 71 18.97 12.57 -2.90
C ALA A 71 19.36 14.03 -3.11
N THR A 72 20.09 14.59 -2.15
CA THR A 72 20.61 15.96 -2.21
C THR A 72 22.13 15.90 -2.25
N GLY A 73 22.71 16.46 -3.32
CA GLY A 73 24.16 16.63 -3.46
C GLY A 73 24.70 17.62 -2.45
N GLN A 74 25.97 17.45 -2.07
CA GLN A 74 26.61 18.27 -1.05
C GLN A 74 27.74 19.09 -1.68
N ASN A 75 28.00 20.27 -1.10
CA ASN A 75 29.18 21.03 -1.50
C ASN A 75 30.44 20.32 -0.98
N LYS A 76 31.48 20.26 -1.82
CA LYS A 76 32.81 19.77 -1.45
C LYS A 76 33.90 20.78 -1.76
N ILE A 77 35.02 20.66 -1.06
CA ILE A 77 36.26 21.33 -1.44
C ILE A 77 36.86 20.56 -2.62
N TYR A 78 37.40 21.27 -3.61
CA TYR A 78 38.02 20.66 -4.79
C TYR A 78 39.22 19.78 -4.38
N ASP A 79 39.14 18.50 -4.70
CA ASP A 79 40.15 17.47 -4.40
C ASP A 79 40.63 16.74 -5.67
N GLY A 80 40.23 17.21 -6.86
CA GLY A 80 40.54 16.59 -8.14
C GLY A 80 39.73 15.33 -8.47
N THR A 81 38.83 14.88 -7.59
CA THR A 81 37.98 13.70 -7.79
C THR A 81 36.53 14.08 -8.06
N VAL A 82 35.80 13.16 -8.68
CA VAL A 82 34.36 13.32 -8.94
C VAL A 82 33.47 12.72 -7.86
N ASN A 83 34.01 11.93 -6.93
CA ASN A 83 33.21 11.32 -5.86
C ASN A 83 32.59 12.39 -4.96
N ASP A 84 31.32 12.14 -4.61
CA ASP A 84 30.57 12.98 -3.69
C ASP A 84 29.82 12.12 -2.66
N ALA A 85 29.41 12.76 -1.58
CA ALA A 85 28.44 12.22 -0.64
C ALA A 85 27.08 12.89 -0.86
N VAL A 86 26.02 12.09 -0.88
CA VAL A 86 24.65 12.59 -0.95
C VAL A 86 23.93 12.38 0.38
N THR A 87 23.05 13.33 0.71
CA THR A 87 22.07 13.12 1.76
C THR A 87 20.85 12.43 1.14
N LEU A 88 20.53 11.23 1.62
CA LEU A 88 19.36 10.47 1.18
C LEU A 88 18.20 10.71 2.14
N ALA A 89 17.00 10.85 1.58
CA ALA A 89 15.76 10.92 2.34
C ALA A 89 14.68 10.05 1.69
N SER A 90 13.70 9.65 2.48
CA SER A 90 12.50 8.98 1.98
C SER A 90 11.23 9.57 2.57
N SER A 91 10.13 9.39 1.85
CA SER A 91 8.79 9.74 2.32
C SER A 91 7.78 8.69 1.87
N GLY A 92 6.59 8.70 2.50
CA GLY A 92 5.51 7.77 2.21
C GLY A 92 5.42 6.56 3.16
N ALA A 93 6.43 6.33 3.98
CA ALA A 93 6.41 5.32 5.05
C ALA A 93 5.31 5.61 6.08
N LEU A 94 4.73 4.57 6.69
CA LEU A 94 3.78 4.76 7.79
C LEU A 94 4.52 5.06 9.10
N PRO A 95 3.89 5.76 10.06
CA PRO A 95 4.45 5.92 11.39
C PRO A 95 4.81 4.55 12.00
N GLY A 96 6.06 4.39 12.42
CA GLY A 96 6.60 3.14 12.97
C GLY A 96 7.29 2.22 11.96
N ASP A 97 7.15 2.46 10.66
CA ASP A 97 7.92 1.74 9.64
C ASP A 97 9.34 2.30 9.55
N ILE A 98 10.34 1.41 9.61
CA ILE A 98 11.73 1.77 9.38
C ILE A 98 12.05 1.57 7.90
N VAL A 99 12.49 2.63 7.23
CA VAL A 99 12.97 2.60 5.85
C VAL A 99 14.44 3.02 5.82
N ASN A 100 15.29 2.07 5.46
CA ASN A 100 16.72 2.27 5.26
C ASN A 100 16.97 2.54 3.77
N ILE A 101 17.45 3.74 3.44
CA ILE A 101 17.86 4.07 2.08
C ILE A 101 19.38 4.09 2.00
N SER A 102 19.93 3.46 0.97
CA SER A 102 21.36 3.52 0.65
C SER A 102 21.58 3.80 -0.82
N ALA A 103 22.78 4.24 -1.16
CA ALA A 103 23.27 4.38 -2.52
C ALA A 103 24.64 3.72 -2.62
N ALA A 104 24.94 3.11 -3.77
CA ALA A 104 26.25 2.50 -4.03
C ALA A 104 27.34 3.55 -4.30
N GLY A 105 26.95 4.74 -4.76
CA GLY A 105 27.86 5.85 -4.95
C GLY A 105 27.15 7.11 -5.45
N ALA A 106 27.83 8.25 -5.29
CA ALA A 106 27.44 9.52 -5.88
C ALA A 106 28.66 10.22 -6.48
N SER A 107 28.47 10.92 -7.60
CA SER A 107 29.55 11.59 -8.29
C SER A 107 29.09 12.82 -9.07
N PHE A 108 29.93 13.84 -9.12
CA PHE A 108 29.80 14.94 -10.08
C PHE A 108 30.05 14.44 -11.50
N LEU A 109 29.46 15.13 -12.48
CA LEU A 109 29.68 14.79 -13.90
C LEU A 109 31.15 14.94 -14.32
N ASP A 110 31.85 15.90 -13.74
CA ASP A 110 33.27 16.16 -13.96
C ASP A 110 33.91 16.79 -12.72
N LYS A 111 35.24 16.87 -12.70
CA LYS A 111 36.01 17.39 -11.56
C LYS A 111 36.03 18.92 -11.44
N ASN A 112 35.66 19.67 -12.48
CA ASN A 112 35.91 21.10 -12.55
C ASN A 112 35.08 21.88 -11.52
N VAL A 113 35.62 22.98 -11.00
CA VAL A 113 34.91 23.81 -10.00
C VAL A 113 33.74 24.53 -10.66
N GLY A 114 32.61 24.57 -9.97
CA GLY A 114 31.41 25.28 -10.42
C GLY A 114 30.33 25.28 -9.34
N LYS A 115 29.33 26.15 -9.52
CA LYS A 115 28.10 26.16 -8.73
C LYS A 115 27.03 25.29 -9.39
N ASP A 116 26.06 24.82 -8.61
CA ASP A 116 24.89 24.07 -9.10
C ASP A 116 25.25 22.83 -9.94
N LYS A 117 26.38 22.19 -9.61
CA LYS A 117 26.82 21.01 -10.34
C LYS A 117 25.89 19.84 -10.09
N ILE A 118 25.56 19.12 -11.17
CA ILE A 118 24.77 17.90 -11.10
C ILE A 118 25.59 16.79 -10.43
N VAL A 119 24.97 16.12 -9.47
CA VAL A 119 25.45 14.89 -8.85
C VAL A 119 24.60 13.73 -9.34
N THR A 120 25.25 12.74 -9.94
CA THR A 120 24.62 11.48 -10.34
C THR A 120 24.73 10.49 -9.18
N VAL A 121 23.62 9.87 -8.80
CA VAL A 121 23.56 8.85 -7.75
C VAL A 121 23.29 7.50 -8.40
N ALA A 122 24.06 6.49 -8.01
CA ALA A 122 23.96 5.14 -8.54
C ALA A 122 23.59 4.14 -7.44
N GLY A 123 22.87 3.08 -7.83
CA GLY A 123 22.55 1.97 -6.96
C GLY A 123 21.71 2.36 -5.75
N ILE A 124 20.72 3.24 -5.92
CA ILE A 124 19.76 3.56 -4.86
C ILE A 124 19.00 2.28 -4.50
N SER A 125 19.01 1.91 -3.23
CA SER A 125 18.23 0.80 -2.71
C SER A 125 17.47 1.23 -1.46
N ALA A 126 16.29 0.66 -1.28
CA ALA A 126 15.49 0.82 -0.09
C ALA A 126 15.30 -0.56 0.54
N SER A 127 15.54 -0.65 1.84
CA SER A 127 15.24 -1.83 2.64
C SER A 127 14.52 -1.41 3.92
N GLY A 128 13.93 -2.40 4.58
CA GLY A 128 13.22 -2.24 5.84
C GLY A 128 12.79 -3.62 6.30
N PRO A 129 12.41 -3.80 7.58
CA PRO A 129 11.81 -5.05 7.99
C PRO A 129 10.59 -5.33 7.10
N THR A 130 10.54 -6.52 6.51
CA THR A 130 9.35 -7.01 5.78
C THR A 130 8.11 -6.72 6.64
N PRO A 131 7.00 -6.23 6.07
CA PRO A 131 6.01 -5.50 6.85
C PRO A 131 5.41 -6.34 7.98
N ALA A 132 5.90 -6.13 9.20
CA ALA A 132 5.11 -6.38 10.40
C ALA A 132 4.12 -5.22 10.55
N ILE A 133 3.20 -5.05 9.58
CA ILE A 133 2.00 -4.23 9.77
C ILE A 133 1.15 -4.90 10.88
N THR A 134 1.52 -4.86 12.15
CA THR A 134 0.57 -5.08 13.23
C THR A 134 -0.27 -3.82 13.34
N ARG A 135 -1.17 -3.62 12.36
CA ARG A 135 -2.34 -2.78 12.55
C ARG A 135 -3.52 -3.75 12.56
N SER A 136 -4.26 -3.73 13.67
CA SER A 136 -5.46 -4.52 13.88
C SER A 136 -6.32 -4.58 12.62
N PRO A 137 -7.00 -5.71 12.36
CA PRO A 137 -8.11 -5.70 11.43
C PRO A 137 -9.05 -4.57 11.87
N ILE A 138 -9.36 -3.68 10.94
CA ILE A 138 -10.51 -2.80 11.09
C ILE A 138 -11.70 -3.77 11.14
N ALA A 139 -12.29 -3.89 12.32
CA ALA A 139 -13.67 -4.30 12.50
C ALA A 139 -14.57 -3.15 12.03
#